data_AF-A0A3B1C994-F1
#
_entry.id   AF-A0A3B1C994-F1
#
_cell.length_a   1.000
_cell.length_b   1.000
_cell.length_c   1.000
_cell.angle_alpha   90.00
_cell.angle_beta   90.00
_cell.angle_gamma   90.00
#
_symmetry.space_group_name_H-M   'P 1'
#
loop_
_entity.id
_entity.type
_entity.pdbx_description
1 polymer ?
#
loop_
_entity_poly.entity_id
_entity_poly.type
_entity_poly.pdbx_seq_one_letter_code
_entity_poly.pdbx_strand_id
1 'polypeptide(L)'
;MKYFIIAALFAVLMIGCNQSGVKNVELKTFTDSVSYSIGTDIGKNFKQQDIDINIDALSKGLADAFAESDLEITDVQSAQILNRFQKVMRE
;
A
#
# COMPACT_ATOMS: atom_id res chain seq x y z
N MET A 1 10.85 -43.82 -16.33
CA MET A 1 11.68 -43.08 -15.36
C MET A 1 12.17 -41.70 -15.83
N LYS A 2 12.05 -41.34 -17.12
CA LYS A 2 12.44 -40.01 -17.63
C LYS A 2 11.36 -38.92 -17.44
N TYR A 3 10.08 -39.34 -17.40
CA TYR A 3 8.92 -38.45 -17.20
C TYR A 3 8.59 -38.17 -15.73
N PHE A 4 9.10 -38.97 -14.79
CA PHE A 4 8.93 -38.75 -13.35
C PHE A 4 9.70 -37.51 -12.87
N ILE A 5 10.86 -37.21 -13.48
CA ILE A 5 11.66 -36.00 -13.18
C ILE A 5 11.01 -34.75 -13.78
N ILE A 6 10.30 -34.88 -14.90
CA ILE A 6 9.61 -33.76 -15.59
C ILE A 6 8.32 -33.37 -14.83
N ALA A 7 7.63 -34.32 -14.20
CA ALA A 7 6.47 -34.04 -13.36
C ALA A 7 6.82 -33.30 -12.05
N ALA A 8 8.01 -33.54 -11.50
CA ALA A 8 8.48 -32.87 -10.28
C ALA A 8 8.86 -31.40 -10.50
N LEU A 9 9.25 -31.02 -11.73
CA LEU A 9 9.66 -29.64 -12.05
C LEU A 9 8.47 -28.69 -12.28
N PHE A 10 7.28 -29.23 -12.56
CA PHE A 10 6.07 -28.43 -12.80
C PHE A 10 5.29 -28.08 -11.51
N ALA A 11 5.59 -28.76 -10.40
CA ALA A 11 4.91 -28.56 -9.11
C ALA A 11 5.39 -27.32 -8.32
N VAL A 12 6.48 -26.68 -8.75
CA VAL A 12 7.11 -25.56 -8.01
C VAL A 12 6.57 -24.19 -8.44
N LEU A 13 5.74 -24.10 -9.49
CA LEU A 13 5.25 -22.83 -10.03
C LEU A 13 4.00 -22.25 -9.35
N MET A 14 3.50 -22.82 -8.25
CA MET A 14 2.23 -22.40 -7.62
C MET A 14 2.37 -21.75 -6.23
N ILE A 15 3.58 -21.41 -5.78
CA ILE A 15 3.77 -20.65 -4.52
C ILE A 15 3.86 -19.16 -4.87
N GLY A 16 2.72 -18.51 -5.05
CA GLY A 16 2.73 -17.09 -5.45
C GLY A 16 1.37 -16.40 -5.52
N CYS A 17 0.40 -16.78 -4.68
CA CYS A 17 -0.75 -15.91 -4.42
C CYS A 17 -0.58 -15.30 -3.02
N ASN A 18 0.29 -14.30 -2.91
CA ASN A 18 0.24 -13.40 -1.76
C ASN A 18 -0.85 -12.35 -2.08
N GLN A 19 -2.11 -12.77 -1.97
CA GLN A 19 -3.24 -11.89 -2.15
C GLN A 19 -3.35 -11.01 -0.90
N SER A 20 -2.51 -9.98 -0.85
CA SER A 20 -2.70 -8.83 0.02
C SER A 20 -3.87 -8.01 -0.53
N GLY A 21 -5.08 -8.58 -0.47
CA GLY A 21 -6.30 -7.82 -0.69
C GLY A 21 -6.53 -6.89 0.48
N VAL A 22 -7.12 -5.71 0.21
CA VAL A 22 -7.61 -4.79 1.24
C VAL A 22 -8.40 -5.61 2.27
N LYS A 23 -7.86 -5.70 3.50
CA LYS A 23 -8.52 -6.46 4.57
C LYS A 23 -9.89 -5.83 4.80
N ASN A 24 -10.93 -6.66 4.79
CA ASN A 24 -12.27 -6.20 5.11
C ASN A 24 -12.30 -5.89 6.62
N VAL A 25 -12.34 -4.60 6.97
CA VAL A 25 -12.33 -4.13 8.35
C VAL A 25 -13.77 -3.92 8.81
N GLU A 26 -14.18 -4.62 9.87
CA GLU A 26 -15.48 -4.40 10.51
C GLU A 26 -15.43 -3.14 11.38
N LEU A 27 -16.37 -2.20 11.18
CA LEU A 27 -16.44 -0.95 11.94
C LEU A 27 -17.28 -1.14 13.20
N LYS A 28 -16.64 -1.54 14.31
CA LYS A 28 -17.34 -1.89 15.57
C LYS A 28 -17.29 -0.78 16.61
N THR A 29 -16.21 -0.01 16.60
CA THR A 29 -15.94 1.03 17.58
C THR A 29 -16.06 2.41 16.96
N PHE A 30 -16.19 3.43 17.82
CA PHE A 30 -16.11 4.81 17.38
C PHE A 30 -14.77 5.10 16.70
N THR A 31 -13.67 4.58 17.25
CA THR A 31 -12.33 4.71 16.67
C THR A 31 -12.27 4.11 15.26
N ASP A 32 -12.87 2.94 15.03
CA ASP A 32 -12.90 2.33 13.69
C ASP A 32 -13.62 3.25 12.69
N SER A 33 -14.74 3.83 13.11
CA SER A 33 -15.54 4.74 12.29
C SER A 33 -14.81 6.04 11.97
N VAL A 34 -14.10 6.60 12.96
CA VAL A 34 -13.26 7.79 12.77
C VAL A 34 -12.14 7.51 11.78
N SER A 35 -11.38 6.43 11.97
CA SER A 35 -10.29 6.04 11.09
C SER A 35 -10.75 5.79 9.65
N TYR A 36 -11.87 5.07 9.47
CA TYR A 36 -12.46 4.83 8.15
C TYR A 36 -12.92 6.13 7.48
N SER A 37 -13.49 7.07 8.25
CA SER A 37 -13.95 8.36 7.73
C SER A 37 -12.77 9.23 7.27
N ILE A 38 -11.66 9.25 8.02
CA ILE A 38 -10.43 9.95 7.63
C ILE A 38 -9.88 9.37 6.33
N GLY A 39 -9.74 8.04 6.25
CA GLY A 39 -9.27 7.37 5.03
C GLY A 39 -10.18 7.62 3.82
N THR A 40 -11.50 7.65 4.04
CA THR A 40 -12.50 7.96 3.01
C THR A 40 -12.35 9.38 2.49
N ASP A 41 -12.16 10.36 3.38
CA ASP A 41 -11.96 11.76 2.99
C ASP A 41 -10.68 11.93 2.16
N ILE A 42 -9.56 11.37 2.62
CA ILE A 42 -8.27 11.39 1.88
C ILE A 42 -8.44 10.76 0.49
N GLY A 43 -9.02 9.57 0.41
CA GLY A 43 -9.22 8.86 -0.86
C GLY A 43 -10.14 9.61 -1.83
N LYS A 44 -11.20 10.24 -1.33
CA LYS A 44 -12.08 11.10 -2.16
C LYS A 44 -11.31 12.31 -2.70
N ASN A 45 -10.54 12.98 -1.85
CA ASN A 45 -9.74 14.14 -2.25
C ASN A 45 -8.70 13.79 -3.34
N PHE A 46 -8.00 12.66 -3.21
CA PHE A 46 -7.05 12.20 -4.23
C PHE A 46 -7.74 11.83 -5.54
N LYS A 47 -8.88 11.13 -5.47
CA LYS A 47 -9.67 10.79 -6.67
C LYS A 47 -10.20 12.04 -7.39
N GLN A 48 -10.63 13.06 -6.64
CA GLN A 48 -11.12 14.31 -7.22
C GLN A 48 -10.03 15.08 -7.98
N GLN A 49 -8.78 14.96 -7.53
CA GLN A 49 -7.62 15.59 -8.15
C GLN A 49 -6.94 14.70 -9.21
N ASP A 50 -7.52 13.53 -9.51
CA ASP A 50 -6.97 12.52 -10.42
C ASP A 50 -5.51 12.12 -10.09
N ILE A 51 -5.18 12.10 -8.81
CA ILE A 51 -3.85 11.73 -8.34
C ILE A 51 -3.78 10.21 -8.29
N ASP A 52 -2.86 9.63 -9.06
CA ASP A 52 -2.56 8.19 -9.00
C ASP A 52 -1.75 7.87 -7.74
N ILE A 53 -2.36 7.14 -6.81
CA ILE A 53 -1.78 6.78 -5.52
C ILE A 53 -1.74 5.26 -5.38
N ASN A 54 -0.56 4.75 -5.04
CA ASN A 54 -0.42 3.36 -4.59
C ASN A 54 -0.91 3.24 -3.13
N ILE A 55 -2.10 2.63 -2.96
CA ILE A 55 -2.75 2.48 -1.65
C ILE A 55 -1.95 1.59 -0.69
N ASP A 56 -1.28 0.55 -1.18
CA ASP A 56 -0.47 -0.35 -0.35
C ASP A 56 0.74 0.39 0.24
N ALA A 57 1.43 1.18 -0.59
CA ALA A 57 2.55 2.00 -0.16
C ALA A 57 2.13 3.11 0.82
N LEU A 58 1.00 3.79 0.55
CA LEU A 58 0.44 4.80 1.46
C LEU A 58 0.08 4.19 2.82
N SER A 59 -0.60 3.04 2.81
CA SER A 59 -1.03 2.35 4.04
C SER A 59 0.17 1.84 4.84
N LYS A 60 1.20 1.34 4.15
CA LYS A 60 2.46 0.94 4.79
C LYS A 60 3.18 2.13 5.42
N GLY A 61 3.36 3.23 4.71
CA GLY A 61 3.98 4.44 5.26
C GLY A 61 3.24 4.98 6.49
N LEU A 62 1.90 4.94 6.47
CA LEU A 62 1.08 5.29 7.62
C LEU A 62 1.33 4.34 8.81
N ALA A 63 1.34 3.03 8.56
CA ALA A 63 1.56 2.02 9.60
C ALA A 63 2.97 2.12 10.21
N ASP A 64 4.01 2.26 9.39
CA ASP A 64 5.40 2.37 9.85
C ASP A 64 5.59 3.63 10.72
N ALA A 65 5.00 4.76 10.31
CA ALA A 65 5.03 6.00 11.08
C ALA A 65 4.29 5.90 12.42
N PHE A 66 3.12 5.25 12.45
CA PHE A 66 2.37 5.02 13.69
C PHE A 66 3.08 4.05 14.65
N ALA A 67 3.79 3.07 14.11
CA ALA A 67 4.52 2.08 14.88
C ALA A 67 5.90 2.57 15.35
N GLU A 68 6.26 3.83 15.05
CA GLU A 68 7.60 4.39 15.30
C GLU A 68 8.72 3.47 14.77
N SER A 69 8.45 2.82 13.63
CA SER A 69 9.36 1.87 12.99
C SER A 69 10.35 2.59 12.07
N ASP A 70 11.42 1.90 11.68
CA ASP A 70 12.35 2.40 10.67
C ASP A 70 11.61 2.64 9.34
N LEU A 71 11.59 3.90 8.90
CA LEU A 71 10.95 4.30 7.65
C LEU A 71 11.82 3.87 6.45
N GLU A 72 11.18 3.32 5.42
CA GLU A 72 11.87 2.99 4.16
C GLU A 72 12.35 4.23 3.40
N ILE A 73 11.75 5.39 3.69
CA ILE A 73 12.11 6.69 3.14
C ILE A 73 12.49 7.59 4.31
N THR A 74 13.72 8.09 4.29
CA THR A 74 14.21 9.05 5.29
C THR A 74 13.48 10.40 5.17
N ASP A 75 13.43 11.19 6.24
CA ASP A 75 12.80 12.51 6.23
C ASP A 75 13.32 13.42 5.11
N VAL A 76 14.64 13.38 4.85
CA VAL A 76 15.28 14.15 3.79
C VAL A 76 14.78 13.71 2.41
N GLN A 77 14.70 12.41 2.16
CA GLN A 77 14.20 11.87 0.90
C GLN A 77 12.71 12.15 0.73
N SER A 78 11.91 12.02 1.80
CA SER A 78 10.49 12.35 1.81
C SER A 78 10.26 13.82 1.41
N ALA A 79 11.00 14.75 2.01
CA ALA A 79 10.93 16.16 1.65
C ALA A 79 11.28 16.40 0.17
N GLN A 80 12.31 15.74 -0.37
CA GLN A 80 12.67 15.85 -1.79
C GLN A 80 11.59 15.31 -2.72
N ILE A 81 11.01 14.14 -2.40
CA ILE A 81 9.95 13.50 -3.18
C ILE A 81 8.69 14.37 -3.19
N LEU A 82 8.27 14.86 -2.02
CA LEU A 82 7.08 15.72 -1.91
C LEU A 82 7.26 17.06 -2.62
N ASN A 83 8.45 17.66 -2.57
CA ASN A 83 8.77 18.86 -3.34
C ASN A 83 8.68 18.62 -4.85
N ARG A 84 9.12 17.44 -5.32
CA ARG A 84 9.00 17.04 -6.73
C ARG A 84 7.53 16.82 -7.10
N PHE A 85 6.78 16.10 -6.28
CA PHE A 85 5.35 15.87 -6.48
C PHE A 85 4.57 17.18 -6.64
N GLN A 86 4.81 18.15 -5.76
CA GLN A 86 4.19 19.48 -5.87
C GLN A 86 4.54 20.22 -7.16
N LYS A 87 5.75 20.05 -7.71
CA LYS A 87 6.12 20.64 -9.00
C LYS A 87 5.32 20.00 -10.13
N VAL A 88 5.25 18.66 -10.15
CA VAL A 88 4.49 17.90 -11.15
C VAL A 88 3.01 18.28 -11.14
N MET A 89 2.41 18.51 -9.97
CA MET A 89 1.00 18.91 -9.87
C MET A 89 0.72 20.36 -10.31
N ARG A 90 1.74 21.20 -10.51
CA ARG A 90 1.59 22.58 -11.00
C ARG A 90 1.80 22.72 -12.51
N GLU A 91 2.35 21.69 -13.15
CA GLU A 91 2.61 21.62 -14.59
C GLU A 91 1.44 20.91 -15.29
#